data_AF-A0A5J4J5F2-F1
#
_entry.id   AF-A0A5J4J5F2-F1
#
_cell.length_a   1.000
_cell.length_b   1.000
_cell.length_c   1.000
_cell.angle_alpha   90.00
_cell.angle_beta   90.00
_cell.angle_gamma   90.00
#
_symmetry.space_group_name_H-M   'P 1'
#
loop_
_entity.id
_entity.type
_entity.pdbx_description
1 polymer ?
#
loop_
_entity_poly.entity_id
_entity_poly.type
_entity_poly.pdbx_seq_one_letter_code
_entity_poly.pdbx_strand_id
1 'polypeptide(L)'
;MGILSSVFGFSQNKNLIELTSNQDAEEGWQDLIFTITKKEKIDNGFWSLTCKAKYENQIVGLKINIADGIPAGIVNNELDNTRFVENGIEIQSIGPESDKLISVISKLYGQSKQTKFSTEKLTFTIFPLNRENATLEKGRFKFKLFFDDNNEQNLYAEFYLNPDLKNGTIELNEKDEEYRQNIVKLLSEK
;
A
#
# COMPACT_ATOMS: atom_id res chain seq x y z
N MET A 1 -19.53 -35.93 -9.25
CA MET A 1 -18.17 -35.62 -8.75
C MET A 1 -18.20 -34.20 -8.22
N GLY A 2 -18.16 -34.03 -6.91
CA GLY A 2 -18.17 -32.71 -6.28
C GLY A 2 -16.74 -32.15 -6.21
N ILE A 3 -16.53 -30.99 -6.80
CA ILE A 3 -15.31 -30.20 -6.65
C ILE A 3 -15.33 -29.56 -5.26
N LEU A 4 -14.43 -30.03 -4.41
CA LEU A 4 -14.12 -29.43 -3.12
C LEU A 4 -13.43 -28.10 -3.38
N SER A 5 -14.15 -26.99 -3.24
CA SER A 5 -13.56 -25.66 -3.09
C SER A 5 -12.85 -25.63 -1.74
N SER A 6 -11.52 -25.73 -1.78
CA SER A 6 -10.67 -25.52 -0.60
C SER A 6 -10.70 -24.03 -0.23
N VAL A 7 -11.67 -23.65 0.58
CA VAL A 7 -11.61 -22.39 1.34
C VAL A 7 -10.53 -22.60 2.39
N PHE A 8 -9.29 -22.21 2.07
CA PHE A 8 -8.26 -22.03 3.09
C PHE A 8 -8.69 -20.86 3.97
N GLY A 9 -9.39 -21.20 5.06
CA GLY A 9 -9.68 -20.28 6.15
C GLY A 9 -8.38 -19.84 6.81
N PHE A 10 -7.81 -18.73 6.32
CA PHE A 10 -6.81 -17.98 7.08
C PHE A 10 -7.49 -17.39 8.31
N SER A 11 -7.40 -18.11 9.44
CA SER A 11 -7.70 -17.55 10.76
C SER A 11 -6.51 -16.69 11.19
N GLN A 12 -6.43 -15.46 10.67
CA GLN A 12 -5.47 -14.43 11.09
C GLN A 12 -6.17 -13.29 11.86
N ASN A 13 -7.20 -13.62 12.64
CA ASN A 13 -7.73 -12.72 13.64
C ASN A 13 -7.19 -13.14 15.00
N LYS A 14 -6.15 -12.44 15.48
CA LYS A 14 -6.08 -12.15 16.92
C LYS A 14 -5.22 -10.96 17.33
N ASN A 15 -4.26 -10.48 16.54
CA ASN A 15 -3.55 -9.24 16.85
C ASN A 15 -3.22 -8.43 15.57
N LEU A 16 -3.96 -7.34 15.36
CA LEU A 16 -3.57 -6.29 14.42
C LEU A 16 -2.35 -5.54 14.97
N ILE A 17 -1.41 -5.21 14.09
CA ILE A 17 -0.26 -4.36 14.40
C ILE A 17 -0.69 -2.92 14.69
N GLU A 18 0.08 -2.20 15.51
CA GLU A 18 -0.10 -0.75 15.68
C GLU A 18 0.45 -0.03 14.44
N LEU A 19 -0.37 0.85 13.85
CA LEU A 19 -0.13 1.50 12.56
C LEU A 19 1.24 2.16 12.46
N THR A 20 1.72 2.73 13.56
CA THR A 20 2.96 3.51 13.63
C THR A 20 4.11 2.76 14.29
N SER A 21 4.00 1.43 14.47
CA SER A 21 5.02 0.66 15.21
C SER A 21 6.37 0.51 14.50
N ASN A 22 6.44 0.88 13.22
CA ASN A 22 7.64 0.80 12.40
C ASN A 22 8.24 2.18 12.07
N GLN A 23 7.77 3.24 12.76
CA GLN A 23 8.33 4.57 12.60
C GLN A 23 9.67 4.69 13.32
N ASP A 24 10.63 5.32 12.67
CA ASP A 24 11.87 5.76 13.31
C ASP A 24 11.68 7.18 13.85
N ALA A 25 11.75 7.31 15.18
CA ALA A 25 11.53 8.58 15.87
C ALA A 25 12.62 9.62 15.58
N GLU A 26 13.81 9.20 15.13
CA GLU A 26 14.92 10.10 14.82
C GLU A 26 14.85 10.67 13.40
N GLU A 27 14.24 9.92 12.46
CA GLU A 27 14.16 10.34 11.05
C GLU A 27 12.96 11.25 10.74
N GLY A 28 11.97 11.30 11.62
CA GLY A 28 10.77 12.15 11.45
C GLY A 28 9.72 11.60 10.47
N TRP A 29 10.00 10.45 9.85
CA TRP A 29 9.07 9.80 8.93
C TRP A 29 7.84 9.21 9.65
N GLN A 30 6.71 9.33 8.98
CA GLN A 30 5.39 8.89 9.38
C GLN A 30 5.01 7.61 8.63
N ASP A 31 5.91 6.64 8.61
CA ASP A 31 5.71 5.34 7.99
C ASP A 31 4.54 4.58 8.65
N LEU A 32 3.75 3.89 7.82
CA LEU A 32 2.56 3.16 8.26
C LEU A 32 2.72 1.67 7.98
N ILE A 33 2.38 0.82 8.94
CA ILE A 33 2.39 -0.64 8.79
C ILE A 33 1.00 -1.24 9.03
N PHE A 34 0.64 -2.24 8.23
CA PHE A 34 -0.64 -2.92 8.31
C PHE A 34 -0.47 -4.44 8.35
N THR A 35 -1.39 -5.11 9.03
CA THR A 35 -1.59 -6.56 8.94
C THR A 35 -2.48 -6.88 7.74
N ILE A 36 -2.09 -7.86 6.93
CA ILE A 36 -2.90 -8.43 5.85
C ILE A 36 -3.92 -9.38 6.47
N THR A 37 -5.17 -8.92 6.55
CA THR A 37 -6.28 -9.68 7.17
C THR A 37 -7.02 -10.59 6.21
N LYS A 38 -6.98 -10.27 4.91
CA LYS A 38 -7.47 -11.11 3.81
C LYS A 38 -6.53 -10.95 2.63
N LYS A 39 -6.28 -12.05 1.92
CA LYS A 39 -5.56 -12.05 0.65
C LYS A 39 -6.21 -13.03 -0.32
N GLU A 40 -6.28 -12.63 -1.58
CA GLU A 40 -6.82 -13.45 -2.67
C GLU A 40 -6.04 -13.14 -3.95
N LYS A 41 -5.66 -14.15 -4.72
CA LYS A 41 -5.13 -13.95 -6.06
C LYS A 41 -6.31 -13.92 -7.02
N ILE A 42 -6.45 -12.82 -7.75
CA ILE A 42 -7.55 -12.61 -8.70
C ILE A 42 -7.08 -12.88 -10.14
N ASP A 43 -8.02 -13.25 -11.01
CA ASP A 43 -7.75 -13.79 -12.35
C ASP A 43 -6.94 -12.86 -13.28
N ASN A 44 -6.94 -11.56 -12.99
CA ASN A 44 -6.17 -10.57 -13.74
C ASN A 44 -4.66 -10.52 -13.36
N GLY A 45 -4.19 -11.44 -12.52
CA GLY A 45 -2.78 -11.52 -12.12
C GLY A 45 -2.40 -10.67 -10.92
N PHE A 46 -3.36 -10.07 -10.22
CA PHE A 46 -3.13 -9.27 -9.02
C PHE A 46 -3.36 -10.08 -7.74
N TRP A 47 -2.67 -9.68 -6.68
CA TRP A 47 -3.04 -10.00 -5.30
C TRP A 47 -3.95 -8.92 -4.75
N SER A 48 -5.15 -9.29 -4.30
CA SER A 48 -6.10 -8.43 -3.63
C SER A 48 -5.99 -8.59 -2.11
N LEU A 49 -5.60 -7.52 -1.43
CA LEU A 49 -5.23 -7.52 0.00
C LEU A 49 -6.16 -6.59 0.78
N THR A 50 -6.77 -7.09 1.86
CA THR A 50 -7.42 -6.23 2.87
C THR A 50 -6.46 -6.02 4.02
N CYS A 51 -6.00 -4.78 4.20
CA CYS A 51 -4.94 -4.41 5.12
C CYS A 51 -5.54 -3.58 6.27
N LYS A 52 -5.25 -3.97 7.52
CA LYS A 52 -5.77 -3.30 8.72
C LYS A 52 -4.70 -3.11 9.78
N ALA A 53 -4.85 -2.07 10.58
CA ALA A 53 -4.00 -1.78 11.73
C ALA A 53 -4.83 -1.20 12.87
N LYS A 54 -4.28 -1.24 14.08
CA LYS A 54 -4.76 -0.44 15.22
C LYS A 54 -4.10 0.92 15.19
N TYR A 55 -4.83 1.94 15.62
CA TYR A 55 -4.26 3.23 15.93
C TYR A 55 -5.05 3.79 17.10
N GLU A 56 -4.39 4.00 18.25
CA GLU A 56 -5.07 4.35 19.50
C GLU A 56 -6.23 3.36 19.79
N ASN A 57 -7.47 3.84 19.96
CA ASN A 57 -8.64 3.01 20.26
C ASN A 57 -9.48 2.64 19.04
N GLN A 58 -8.92 2.71 17.83
CA GLN A 58 -9.64 2.44 16.59
C GLN A 58 -8.89 1.50 15.65
N ILE A 59 -9.65 0.87 14.76
CA ILE A 59 -9.15 0.10 13.62
C ILE A 59 -9.24 0.97 12.38
N VAL A 60 -8.14 0.99 11.63
CA VAL A 60 -8.00 1.67 10.34
C VAL A 60 -7.61 0.66 9.27
N GLY A 61 -7.87 0.95 8.00
CA GLY A 61 -7.50 0.03 6.94
C GLY A 61 -7.86 0.48 5.54
N LEU A 62 -7.39 -0.28 4.56
CA LEU A 62 -7.60 -0.06 3.15
C LEU A 62 -7.51 -1.38 2.39
N LYS A 63 -7.91 -1.36 1.12
CA LYS A 63 -7.70 -2.45 0.18
C LYS A 63 -6.58 -2.07 -0.78
N ILE A 64 -5.67 -3.00 -1.03
CA ILE A 64 -4.55 -2.84 -1.94
C ILE A 64 -4.55 -3.99 -2.93
N ASN A 65 -4.57 -3.70 -4.23
CA ASN A 65 -4.31 -4.69 -5.27
C ASN A 65 -2.89 -4.49 -5.80
N ILE A 66 -2.09 -5.55 -5.92
CA ILE A 66 -0.71 -5.48 -6.39
C ILE A 66 -0.50 -6.49 -7.51
N ALA A 67 0.01 -6.07 -8.66
CA ALA A 67 0.39 -6.96 -9.74
C ALA A 67 1.46 -7.97 -9.26
N ASP A 68 1.30 -9.25 -9.60
CA ASP A 68 2.26 -10.30 -9.26
C ASP A 68 3.26 -10.52 -10.41
N GLY A 69 4.42 -11.09 -10.10
CA GLY A 69 5.43 -11.42 -11.11
C GLY A 69 6.12 -10.22 -11.74
N ILE A 70 6.12 -9.06 -11.08
CA ILE A 70 6.79 -7.84 -11.55
C ILE A 70 8.30 -8.13 -11.72
N PRO A 71 8.92 -7.85 -12.89
CA PRO A 71 10.34 -8.07 -13.09
C PRO A 71 11.22 -7.28 -12.11
N ALA A 72 12.44 -7.77 -11.87
CA ALA A 72 13.44 -7.03 -11.12
C ALA A 72 13.71 -5.65 -11.75
N GLY A 73 13.81 -4.60 -10.92
CA GLY A 73 14.19 -3.25 -11.37
C GLY A 73 15.67 -2.93 -11.15
N ILE A 74 16.39 -3.78 -10.42
CA ILE A 74 17.84 -3.69 -10.25
C ILE A 74 18.49 -4.84 -11.01
N VAL A 75 19.21 -4.52 -12.08
CA VAL A 75 19.93 -5.48 -12.94
C VAL A 75 21.40 -5.10 -12.97
N ASN A 76 22.30 -6.06 -12.76
CA ASN A 76 23.75 -5.82 -12.69
C ASN A 76 24.15 -4.73 -11.66
N ASN A 77 23.41 -4.64 -10.55
CA ASN A 77 23.55 -3.62 -9.51
C ASN A 77 23.21 -2.18 -9.93
N GLU A 78 22.57 -2.00 -11.08
CA GLU A 78 22.09 -0.71 -11.57
C GLU A 78 20.57 -0.68 -11.69
N LEU A 79 19.98 0.50 -11.59
CA LEU A 79 18.55 0.68 -11.84
C LEU A 79 18.28 0.55 -13.34
N ASP A 80 17.39 -0.37 -13.71
CA ASP A 80 16.90 -0.50 -15.08
C ASP A 80 15.64 0.36 -15.24
N ASN A 81 15.81 1.58 -15.73
CA ASN A 81 14.73 2.57 -15.91
C ASN A 81 13.65 2.14 -16.92
N THR A 82 13.79 0.99 -17.58
CA THR A 82 12.74 0.44 -18.45
C THR A 82 11.70 -0.39 -17.69
N ARG A 83 11.85 -0.54 -16.37
CA ARG A 83 11.06 -1.46 -15.52
C ARG A 83 9.86 -0.84 -14.83
N PHE A 84 9.43 0.34 -15.28
CA PHE A 84 8.18 0.91 -14.81
C PHE A 84 7.00 0.03 -15.21
N VAL A 85 6.06 -0.15 -14.29
CA VAL A 85 4.80 -0.86 -14.54
C VAL A 85 3.67 0.11 -14.27
N GLU A 86 3.00 0.53 -15.33
CA GLU A 86 1.78 1.33 -15.24
C GLU A 86 0.67 0.52 -14.56
N ASN A 87 -0.12 1.17 -13.70
CA ASN A 87 -1.22 0.55 -12.97
C ASN A 87 -0.82 -0.71 -12.19
N GLY A 88 0.44 -0.79 -11.74
CA GLY A 88 0.96 -1.97 -11.04
C GLY A 88 0.39 -2.12 -9.62
N ILE A 89 -0.08 -1.04 -9.02
CA ILE A 89 -0.74 -1.04 -7.70
C ILE A 89 -2.05 -0.25 -7.78
N GLU A 90 -3.05 -0.73 -7.04
CA GLU A 90 -4.32 -0.03 -6.83
C GLU A 90 -4.62 0.10 -5.32
N ILE A 91 -5.13 1.26 -4.90
CA ILE A 91 -5.60 1.51 -3.53
C ILE A 91 -7.08 1.87 -3.56
N GLN A 92 -7.84 1.26 -2.65
CA GLN A 92 -9.29 1.46 -2.54
C GLN A 92 -9.75 1.53 -1.09
N SER A 93 -10.81 2.30 -0.86
CA SER A 93 -11.52 2.33 0.41
C SER A 93 -12.17 0.98 0.75
N ILE A 94 -12.17 0.63 2.04
CA ILE A 94 -12.99 -0.44 2.63
C ILE A 94 -14.13 0.13 3.49
N GLY A 95 -14.45 1.42 3.31
CA GLY A 95 -15.52 2.11 4.02
C GLY A 95 -15.04 2.79 5.31
N PRO A 96 -15.75 2.64 6.45
CA PRO A 96 -15.48 3.43 7.66
C PRO A 96 -14.06 3.30 8.24
N GLU A 97 -13.38 2.17 8.02
CA GLU A 97 -11.99 1.99 8.47
C GLU A 97 -11.01 2.82 7.63
N SER A 98 -11.31 3.05 6.35
CA SER A 98 -10.54 3.94 5.47
C SER A 98 -10.81 5.41 5.76
N ASP A 99 -12.07 5.77 6.06
CA ASP A 99 -12.41 7.13 6.52
C ASP A 99 -11.61 7.52 7.77
N LYS A 100 -11.48 6.59 8.73
CA LYS A 100 -10.64 6.77 9.91
C LYS A 100 -9.16 6.84 9.53
N LEU A 101 -8.71 6.00 8.60
CA LEU A 101 -7.33 6.00 8.13
C LEU A 101 -6.93 7.37 7.59
N ILE A 102 -7.73 7.98 6.71
CA ILE A 102 -7.36 9.28 6.13
C ILE A 102 -7.36 10.40 7.18
N SER A 103 -8.28 10.36 8.15
CA SER A 103 -8.22 11.25 9.32
C SER A 103 -6.91 11.11 10.11
N VAL A 104 -6.43 9.88 10.30
CA VAL A 104 -5.17 9.61 10.99
C VAL A 104 -3.98 10.08 10.16
N ILE A 105 -3.94 9.79 8.86
CA ILE A 105 -2.87 10.24 7.95
C ILE A 105 -2.81 11.78 7.93
N SER A 106 -3.94 12.49 7.80
CA SER A 106 -3.95 13.96 7.87
C SER A 106 -3.34 14.49 9.17
N LYS A 107 -3.65 13.85 10.31
CA LYS A 107 -3.09 14.21 11.62
C LYS A 107 -1.59 13.96 11.68
N LEU A 108 -1.13 12.76 11.30
CA LEU A 108 0.28 12.39 11.33
C LEU A 108 1.12 13.30 10.42
N TYR A 109 0.59 13.64 9.25
CA TYR A 109 1.28 14.46 8.26
C TYR A 109 1.16 15.97 8.51
N GLY A 110 0.50 16.40 9.59
CA GLY A 110 0.29 17.82 9.90
C GLY A 110 -0.55 18.56 8.85
N GLN A 111 -1.40 17.84 8.12
CA GLN A 111 -2.24 18.40 7.05
C GLN A 111 -3.66 18.71 7.55
N SER A 112 -4.40 19.48 6.75
CA SER A 112 -5.83 19.74 7.00
C SER A 112 -6.59 18.42 7.20
N LYS A 113 -7.39 18.35 8.26
CA LYS A 113 -8.13 17.16 8.64
C LYS A 113 -9.10 16.74 7.53
N GLN A 114 -8.94 15.52 7.06
CA GLN A 114 -9.85 14.86 6.12
C GLN A 114 -10.67 13.80 6.85
N THR A 115 -11.91 13.56 6.41
CA THR A 115 -12.83 12.64 7.11
C THR A 115 -13.41 11.55 6.22
N LYS A 116 -13.14 11.63 4.92
CA LYS A 116 -13.66 10.73 3.91
C LYS A 116 -12.53 10.27 3.02
N PHE A 117 -12.35 8.96 2.95
CA PHE A 117 -11.41 8.36 2.01
C PHE A 117 -12.03 8.36 0.62
N SER A 118 -11.19 8.53 -0.41
CA SER A 118 -11.65 8.52 -1.80
C SER A 118 -12.51 7.30 -2.13
N THR A 119 -13.62 7.54 -2.83
CA THR A 119 -14.46 6.48 -3.38
C THR A 119 -13.94 5.97 -4.72
N GLU A 120 -13.00 6.69 -5.33
CA GLU A 120 -12.34 6.30 -6.58
C GLU A 120 -11.31 5.19 -6.31
N LYS A 121 -11.09 4.35 -7.32
CA LYS A 121 -9.96 3.42 -7.33
C LYS A 121 -8.72 4.19 -7.76
N LEU A 122 -7.75 4.33 -6.86
CA LEU A 122 -6.50 5.02 -7.13
C LEU A 122 -5.50 4.04 -7.75
N THR A 123 -4.95 4.36 -8.90
CA THR A 123 -3.98 3.53 -9.62
C THR A 123 -2.61 4.21 -9.63
N PHE A 124 -1.55 3.41 -9.49
CA PHE A 124 -0.18 3.90 -9.38
C PHE A 124 0.70 3.24 -10.43
N THR A 125 1.53 4.05 -11.08
CA THR A 125 2.72 3.53 -11.76
C THR A 125 3.73 3.16 -10.70
N ILE A 126 4.47 2.07 -10.93
CA ILE A 126 5.42 1.55 -9.94
C ILE A 126 6.78 1.32 -10.55
N PHE A 127 7.81 1.49 -9.74
CA PHE A 127 9.17 1.04 -10.02
C PHE A 127 9.62 -0.01 -8.98
N PRO A 128 9.99 -1.23 -9.39
CA PRO A 128 10.46 -2.26 -8.48
C PRO A 128 11.89 -2.01 -7.99
N LEU A 129 12.09 -1.81 -6.70
CA LEU A 129 13.42 -1.63 -6.08
C LEU A 129 14.02 -2.96 -5.64
N ASN A 130 13.81 -4.01 -6.45
CA ASN A 130 14.18 -5.39 -6.14
C ASN A 130 15.22 -5.92 -7.15
N ARG A 131 16.11 -6.80 -6.69
CA ARG A 131 17.09 -7.52 -7.53
C ARG A 131 16.54 -8.79 -8.15
N GLU A 132 15.39 -9.26 -7.67
CA GLU A 132 14.70 -10.45 -8.16
C GLU A 132 13.27 -10.10 -8.59
N ASN A 133 12.68 -10.97 -9.41
CA ASN A 133 11.28 -10.81 -9.82
C ASN A 133 10.37 -10.92 -8.59
N ALA A 134 9.47 -9.97 -8.45
CA ALA A 134 8.53 -9.91 -7.35
C ALA A 134 7.40 -10.92 -7.52
N THR A 135 7.68 -12.17 -7.14
CA THR A 135 6.64 -13.17 -6.86
C THR A 135 6.17 -12.96 -5.43
N LEU A 136 5.07 -12.23 -5.24
CA LEU A 136 4.74 -11.60 -3.96
C LEU A 136 4.63 -12.58 -2.78
N GLU A 137 4.17 -13.80 -3.00
CA GLU A 137 4.07 -14.81 -1.94
C GLU A 137 5.42 -15.36 -1.45
N LYS A 138 6.50 -15.14 -2.21
CA LYS A 138 7.81 -15.75 -1.92
C LYS A 138 8.71 -14.89 -1.04
N GLY A 139 8.40 -13.62 -0.83
CA GLY A 139 9.30 -12.73 -0.11
C GLY A 139 8.73 -11.35 0.19
N ARG A 140 9.64 -10.49 0.64
CA ARG A 140 9.41 -9.07 0.86
C ARG A 140 9.95 -8.31 -0.33
N PHE A 141 9.15 -7.38 -0.84
CA PHE A 141 9.51 -6.56 -1.98
C PHE A 141 9.36 -5.09 -1.62
N LYS A 142 10.05 -4.22 -2.37
CA LYS A 142 9.96 -2.77 -2.25
C LYS A 142 9.57 -2.18 -3.60
N PHE A 143 8.55 -1.35 -3.59
CA PHE A 143 8.09 -0.62 -4.77
C PHE A 143 8.08 0.87 -4.47
N LYS A 144 8.60 1.67 -5.41
CA LYS A 144 8.35 3.11 -5.43
C LYS A 144 7.09 3.35 -6.26
N LEU A 145 6.14 4.08 -5.69
CA LEU A 145 4.85 4.40 -6.32
C LEU A 145 4.91 5.84 -6.81
N PHE A 146 4.29 6.05 -7.96
CA PHE A 146 4.13 7.34 -8.60
C PHE A 146 2.64 7.53 -8.90
N PHE A 147 2.14 8.73 -8.58
CA PHE A 147 0.79 9.16 -8.91
C PHE A 147 0.85 10.45 -9.68
N ASP A 148 -0.07 10.62 -10.63
CA ASP A 148 -0.15 11.81 -11.49
C ASP A 148 1.21 12.10 -12.15
N ASP A 149 1.83 11.10 -12.76
CA ASP A 149 3.20 11.14 -13.30
C ASP A 149 3.41 12.25 -14.34
N ASN A 150 2.34 12.61 -15.06
CA ASN A 150 2.31 13.73 -16.02
C ASN A 150 1.97 15.08 -15.37
N ASN A 151 1.70 15.07 -14.06
CA ASN A 151 1.28 16.20 -13.23
C ASN A 151 0.07 16.96 -13.79
N GLU A 152 -0.90 16.25 -14.37
CA GLU A 152 -2.10 16.83 -14.99
C GLU A 152 -3.10 17.32 -13.95
N GLN A 153 -3.14 16.68 -12.78
CA GLN A 153 -4.01 17.05 -11.66
C GLN A 153 -3.31 17.96 -10.64
N ASN A 154 -2.02 18.27 -10.85
CA ASN A 154 -1.17 18.94 -9.88
C ASN A 154 -1.13 18.21 -8.52
N LEU A 155 -1.13 16.87 -8.59
CA LEU A 155 -1.16 15.96 -7.44
C LEU A 155 0.00 14.97 -7.47
N TYR A 156 1.08 15.28 -8.20
CA TYR A 156 2.27 14.43 -8.23
C TYR A 156 2.72 14.06 -6.82
N ALA A 157 2.83 12.75 -6.57
CA ALA A 157 3.23 12.23 -5.29
C ALA A 157 4.02 10.93 -5.45
N GLU A 158 5.05 10.79 -4.63
CA GLU A 158 5.82 9.55 -4.51
C GLU A 158 5.78 9.02 -3.08
N PHE A 159 5.72 7.70 -2.96
CA PHE A 159 5.88 7.01 -1.69
C PHE A 159 6.28 5.55 -1.94
N TYR A 160 6.60 4.80 -0.90
CA TYR A 160 6.97 3.40 -1.03
C TYR A 160 5.88 2.47 -0.53
N LEU A 161 5.74 1.32 -1.19
CA LEU A 161 4.95 0.20 -0.70
C LEU A 161 5.86 -1.02 -0.56
N ASN A 162 5.90 -1.58 0.65
CA ASN A 162 6.74 -2.73 0.98
C ASN A 162 5.88 -3.93 1.40
N PRO A 163 5.33 -4.72 0.44
CA PRO A 163 4.59 -5.92 0.79
C PRO A 163 5.51 -7.04 1.30
N ASP A 164 5.07 -7.72 2.36
CA ASP A 164 5.62 -8.97 2.86
C ASP A 164 4.48 -9.96 3.08
N LEU A 165 3.98 -10.56 1.99
CA LEU A 165 2.83 -11.48 2.04
C LEU A 165 3.15 -12.77 2.79
N LYS A 166 4.44 -13.11 2.92
CA LYS A 166 4.91 -14.26 3.68
C LYS A 166 4.70 -14.03 5.18
N ASN A 167 5.02 -12.84 5.67
CA ASN A 167 4.82 -12.46 7.07
C ASN A 167 3.46 -11.79 7.34
N GLY A 168 2.67 -11.55 6.29
CA GLY A 168 1.31 -11.01 6.42
C GLY A 168 1.29 -9.53 6.77
N THR A 169 2.28 -8.77 6.31
CA THR A 169 2.37 -7.32 6.55
C THR A 169 2.56 -6.55 5.25
N ILE A 170 2.25 -5.26 5.31
CA ILE A 170 2.52 -4.31 4.25
C ILE A 170 2.86 -2.96 4.88
N GLU A 171 3.87 -2.30 4.35
CA GLU A 171 4.27 -0.97 4.81
C GLU A 171 4.01 0.05 3.71
N LEU A 172 3.55 1.23 4.11
CA LEU A 172 3.37 2.42 3.30
C LEU A 172 4.30 3.49 3.87
N ASN A 173 5.41 3.75 3.19
CA ASN A 173 6.48 4.59 3.74
C ASN A 173 6.61 5.89 2.97
N GLU A 174 7.00 6.93 3.67
CA GLU A 174 7.24 8.23 3.07
C GLU A 174 8.45 8.18 2.12
N LYS A 175 8.37 8.96 1.04
CA LYS A 175 9.54 9.26 0.22
C LYS A 175 10.17 10.59 0.61
N ASP A 176 9.32 11.57 0.87
CA ASP A 176 9.68 12.94 1.22
C ASP A 176 8.46 13.62 1.88
N GLU A 177 8.71 14.57 2.79
CA GLU A 177 7.65 15.32 3.48
C GLU A 177 6.87 16.22 2.51
N GLU A 178 7.48 16.67 1.40
CA GLU A 178 6.82 17.54 0.42
C GLU A 178 5.58 16.87 -0.21
N TYR A 179 5.56 15.53 -0.29
CA TYR A 179 4.44 14.78 -0.85
C TYR A 179 3.27 14.61 0.11
N ARG A 180 3.43 14.89 1.41
CA ARG A 180 2.38 14.70 2.44
C ARG A 180 1.06 15.36 2.07
N GLN A 181 1.10 16.60 1.59
CA GLN A 181 -0.11 17.33 1.20
C GLN A 181 -0.81 16.66 0.02
N ASN A 182 -0.05 16.23 -0.99
CA ASN A 182 -0.60 15.58 -2.19
C ASN A 182 -1.11 14.18 -1.87
N ILE A 183 -0.42 13.41 -1.03
CA ILE A 183 -0.89 12.11 -0.55
C ILE A 183 -2.22 12.26 0.20
N VAL A 184 -2.35 13.24 1.09
CA VAL A 184 -3.62 13.49 1.80
C VAL A 184 -4.72 13.87 0.83
N LYS A 185 -4.48 14.78 -0.12
CA LYS A 185 -5.49 15.15 -1.14
C LYS A 185 -5.90 13.96 -1.99
N LEU A 186 -4.93 13.16 -2.44
CA LEU A 186 -5.12 11.98 -3.27
C LEU A 186 -5.99 10.92 -2.59
N LEU A 187 -5.69 10.60 -1.34
CA LEU A 187 -6.41 9.56 -0.59
C LEU A 187 -7.78 10.03 -0.09
N SER A 188 -8.09 11.33 -0.18
CA SER A 188 -9.34 11.90 0.32
C SER A 188 -10.40 11.95 -0.77
N GLU A 189 -11.67 11.99 -0.34
CA GLU A 189 -12.78 12.35 -1.21
C GLU A 189 -12.58 13.76 -1.78
N LYS A 190 -12.89 13.93 -3.07
CA LYS A 190 -12.74 15.19 -3.83
C LYS A 190 -13.90 16.15 -3.56
#